data_AF-A0A453MD75-F1
#
_entry.id   AF-A0A453MD75-F1
#
_cell.length_a   1.000
_cell.length_b   1.000
_cell.length_c   1.000
_cell.angle_alpha   90.00
_cell.angle_beta   90.00
_cell.angle_gamma   90.00
#
_symmetry.space_group_name_H-M   'P 1'
#
loop_
_entity.id
_entity.type
_entity.pdbx_description
1 polymer ?
#
loop_
_entity_poly.entity_id
_entity_poly.type
_entity_poly.pdbx_seq_one_letter_code
_entity_poly.pdbx_strand_id
1 'polypeptide(L)'
;MTLLYSNYSGEDYLISFGGYNGRYSNEVYALKLSVKLDLQSSTKDQPTSDSTSRVLEPEVEISQDGKIREIAMDNADSKNRNDEANEQLLAALKAEKDELEATLNREGLQTVQLKEEITEAEARNAELTKELQAVRG
;
A
#
# COMPACT_ATOMS: atom_id res chain seq x y z
N MET A 1 4.59 0.60 -9.02
CA MET A 1 4.19 1.84 -8.34
C MET A 1 3.20 1.47 -7.27
N THR A 2 3.59 1.70 -6.02
CA THR A 2 2.80 1.41 -4.83
C THR A 2 2.49 2.72 -4.12
N LEU A 3 1.26 2.84 -3.63
CA LEU A 3 0.75 3.99 -2.89
C LEU A 3 0.25 3.50 -1.54
N LEU A 4 0.62 4.20 -0.47
CA LEU A 4 0.25 3.88 0.91
C LEU A 4 -0.21 5.16 1.63
N TYR A 5 -1.38 5.10 2.24
CA TYR A 5 -1.83 6.12 3.18
C TYR A 5 -1.37 5.78 4.59
N SER A 6 -0.91 6.77 5.35
CA SER A 6 -0.43 6.61 6.73
C SER A 6 -0.70 7.86 7.54
N ASN A 7 -1.26 7.73 8.75
CA ASN A 7 -1.26 8.81 9.73
C ASN A 7 -0.06 8.63 10.67
N TYR A 8 0.74 9.67 10.84
CA TYR A 8 1.88 9.65 11.75
C TYR A 8 1.93 10.94 12.57
N SER A 9 2.02 10.81 13.90
CA SER A 9 2.01 11.94 14.84
C SER A 9 0.79 12.87 14.70
N GLY A 10 -0.37 12.32 14.30
CA GLY A 10 -1.62 13.08 14.11
C GLY A 10 -1.75 13.75 12.75
N GLU A 11 -0.78 13.57 11.85
CA GLU A 11 -0.73 14.19 10.53
C GLU A 11 -0.90 13.11 9.44
N ASP A 12 -1.71 13.41 8.43
CA ASP A 12 -1.97 12.48 7.32
C ASP A 12 -0.89 12.57 6.25
N TYR A 13 -0.43 11.42 5.76
CA TYR A 13 0.57 11.30 4.71
C TYR A 13 0.13 10.33 3.61
N LEU A 14 0.40 10.71 2.37
CA LEU A 14 0.41 9.80 1.23
C LEU A 14 1.86 9.51 0.86
N ILE A 15 2.24 8.24 0.97
CA ILE A 15 3.59 7.74 0.67
C ILE A 15 3.53 7.00 -0.67
N SER A 16 4.45 7.30 -1.58
CA SER A 16 4.57 6.59 -2.86
C SER A 16 5.99 6.04 -3.06
N PHE A 17 6.07 4.78 -3.51
CA PHE A 17 7.35 4.11 -3.72
C PHE A 17 7.26 2.97 -4.75
N GLY A 18 8.41 2.71 -5.40
CA GLY A 18 8.66 1.52 -6.22
C GLY A 18 8.13 1.55 -7.66
N GLY A 19 8.82 0.86 -8.56
CA GLY A 19 8.39 0.64 -9.96
C GLY A 19 9.46 1.13 -10.92
N TYR A 20 10.10 0.21 -11.65
CA TYR A 20 11.36 0.53 -12.31
C TYR A 20 11.88 -0.48 -13.34
N ASN A 21 12.59 0.02 -14.36
CA ASN A 21 13.44 -0.68 -15.33
C ASN A 21 14.51 0.30 -15.87
N GLY A 22 15.83 0.03 -15.98
CA GLY A 22 16.63 -1.17 -15.62
C GLY A 22 18.05 -0.83 -15.09
N ARG A 23 18.22 0.39 -14.55
CA ARG A 23 19.40 1.03 -13.93
C ARG A 23 19.06 1.71 -12.56
N TYR A 24 18.53 0.96 -11.57
CA TYR A 24 17.63 1.51 -10.51
C TYR A 24 18.24 2.56 -9.55
N SER A 25 17.58 3.71 -9.45
CA SER A 25 17.49 4.51 -8.21
C SER A 25 16.02 4.58 -7.78
N ASN A 26 15.74 4.33 -6.50
CA ASN A 26 14.40 4.09 -5.99
C ASN A 26 13.99 5.24 -5.04
N GLU A 27 13.30 6.24 -5.59
CA GLU A 27 12.87 7.42 -4.84
C GLU A 27 11.60 7.13 -4.04
N VAL A 28 11.55 7.68 -2.82
CA VAL A 28 10.38 7.59 -1.93
C VAL A 28 9.85 9.00 -1.71
N TYR A 29 8.59 9.22 -2.06
CA TYR A 29 7.92 10.50 -1.84
C TYR A 29 6.93 10.38 -0.69
N ALA A 30 7.00 11.32 0.26
CA ALA A 30 6.04 11.47 1.35
C ALA A 30 5.36 12.83 1.25
N LEU A 31 4.05 12.83 0.98
CA LEU A 31 3.24 14.03 0.80
C LEU A 31 2.35 14.22 2.01
N LYS A 32 2.50 15.33 2.74
CA LYS A 32 1.61 15.69 3.85
C LYS A 32 0.25 16.15 3.30
N LEU A 33 -0.82 15.46 3.67
CA LEU A 33 -2.18 15.86 3.34
C LEU A 33 -2.58 17.07 4.20
N SER A 34 -3.05 18.12 3.53
CA SER A 34 -3.48 19.38 4.17
C SER A 34 -4.95 19.64 3.81
N VAL A 35 -5.85 18.77 4.27
CA VAL A 35 -7.28 18.92 4.00
C VAL A 35 -7.82 20.07 4.85
N LYS A 36 -7.90 21.27 4.25
CA LYS A 36 -8.56 22.43 4.86
C LYS A 36 -10.08 22.24 4.78
N LEU A 37 -10.63 21.45 5.69
CA LEU A 37 -12.04 21.52 6.04
C LEU A 37 -12.25 22.86 6.77
N ASP A 38 -12.66 23.90 6.03
CA ASP A 38 -13.02 25.20 6.60
C ASP A 38 -14.40 25.14 7.28
N LEU A 39 -14.48 24.30 8.32
CA LEU A 39 -15.60 24.20 9.23
C LEU A 39 -15.53 25.36 10.22
N GLN A 40 -15.95 26.55 9.77
CA GLN A 40 -16.20 27.69 10.64
C GLN A 40 -17.43 27.45 11.54
N SER A 41 -17.28 26.61 12.56
CA SER A 41 -18.25 26.52 13.66
C SER A 41 -18.08 27.70 14.61
N SER A 42 -18.51 28.90 14.18
CA SER A 42 -18.55 30.08 15.04
C SER A 42 -19.84 30.10 15.86
N THR A 43 -19.74 29.79 17.15
CA THR A 43 -20.83 29.97 18.11
C THR A 43 -20.51 31.08 19.12
N LYS A 44 -20.83 32.34 18.77
CA LYS A 44 -21.20 33.38 19.75
C LYS A 44 -21.92 34.57 19.11
N ASP A 45 -22.85 35.16 19.86
CA ASP A 45 -23.89 36.05 19.35
C ASP A 45 -23.47 37.52 19.12
N GLN A 46 -23.74 38.04 17.90
CA GLN A 46 -24.48 39.30 17.58
C GLN A 46 -23.82 40.69 17.95
N PRO A 47 -24.17 41.88 17.35
CA PRO A 47 -24.98 42.25 16.15
C PRO A 47 -24.31 43.24 15.13
N THR A 48 -25.04 43.62 14.04
CA THR A 48 -24.91 44.81 13.13
C THR A 48 -23.63 44.92 12.27
N SER A 49 -23.59 45.28 10.97
CA SER A 49 -24.44 46.13 10.12
C SER A 49 -24.06 45.94 8.63
N ASP A 50 -25.02 46.15 7.72
CA ASP A 50 -24.89 46.62 6.32
C ASP A 50 -23.75 46.11 5.39
N SER A 51 -24.10 45.28 4.39
CA SER A 51 -24.44 45.81 3.05
C SER A 51 -24.71 44.75 1.98
N THR A 52 -25.74 45.04 1.16
CA THR A 52 -25.94 44.62 -0.26
C THR A 52 -26.14 43.15 -0.66
N SER A 53 -27.28 42.94 -1.34
CA SER A 53 -27.48 42.04 -2.50
C SER A 53 -27.69 40.53 -2.27
N ARG A 54 -28.91 40.17 -1.84
CA ARG A 54 -29.49 38.81 -1.91
C ARG A 54 -30.12 38.55 -3.29
N VAL A 55 -29.67 37.54 -4.04
CA VAL A 55 -30.37 37.01 -5.23
C VAL A 55 -30.26 35.48 -5.31
N LEU A 56 -31.39 34.81 -5.05
CA LEU A 56 -31.78 33.44 -5.45
C LEU A 56 -30.99 32.23 -4.91
N GLU A 57 -31.43 31.76 -3.75
CA GLU A 57 -31.44 30.34 -3.37
C GLU A 57 -32.48 29.57 -4.21
N PRO A 58 -32.25 28.32 -4.62
CA PRO A 58 -33.31 27.36 -4.91
C PRO A 58 -33.67 26.54 -3.65
N GLU A 59 -34.92 26.63 -3.21
CA GLU A 59 -35.44 25.88 -2.06
C GLU A 59 -35.32 24.36 -2.25
N VAL A 60 -34.88 23.67 -1.20
CA VAL A 60 -35.36 22.31 -0.89
C VAL A 60 -35.75 22.29 0.59
N GLU A 61 -37.01 22.61 0.87
CA GLU A 61 -37.62 22.28 2.15
C GLU A 61 -37.59 20.76 2.36
N ILE A 62 -37.06 20.31 3.50
CA ILE A 62 -37.49 19.05 4.09
C ILE A 62 -37.74 19.26 5.57
N SER A 63 -38.89 19.86 5.88
CA SER A 63 -39.48 19.74 7.20
C SER A 63 -39.72 18.26 7.50
N GLN A 64 -39.12 17.75 8.59
CA GLN A 64 -39.70 16.61 9.28
C GLN A 64 -39.46 16.71 10.79
N ASP A 65 -40.51 17.20 11.45
CA ASP A 65 -40.73 17.14 12.88
C ASP A 65 -40.75 15.68 13.39
N GLY A 66 -40.40 15.52 14.67
CA GLY A 66 -40.91 14.42 15.47
C GLY A 66 -40.24 13.05 15.33
N LYS A 67 -39.56 12.66 16.42
CA LYS A 67 -39.36 11.27 16.88
C LYS A 67 -38.21 10.48 16.21
N ILE A 68 -37.01 10.69 16.76
CA ILE A 68 -35.92 9.71 16.71
C ILE A 68 -36.48 8.35 17.17
N ARG A 69 -36.57 7.40 16.25
CA ARG A 69 -36.78 5.99 16.58
C ARG A 69 -35.41 5.37 16.83
N GLU A 70 -35.18 4.94 18.06
CA GLU A 70 -34.03 4.13 18.43
C GLU A 70 -34.01 2.87 17.56
N ILE A 71 -33.02 2.77 16.67
CA ILE A 71 -32.81 1.57 15.85
C ILE A 71 -32.03 0.59 16.72
N ALA A 72 -32.75 -0.24 17.48
CA ALA A 72 -32.15 -1.36 18.18
C ALA A 72 -31.55 -2.33 17.14
N MET A 73 -30.23 -2.33 17.01
CA MET A 73 -29.50 -3.30 16.20
C MET A 73 -29.47 -4.64 16.95
N ASP A 74 -30.41 -5.53 16.61
CA ASP A 74 -30.37 -6.92 17.07
C ASP A 74 -29.28 -7.69 16.32
N ASN A 75 -28.04 -7.55 16.81
CA ASN A 75 -26.86 -8.13 16.19
C ASN A 75 -26.53 -9.51 16.79
N ALA A 76 -27.45 -10.46 16.66
CA ALA A 76 -27.31 -11.82 17.21
C ALA A 76 -26.48 -12.77 16.33
N ASP A 77 -26.37 -12.52 15.02
CA ASP A 77 -25.79 -13.46 14.03
C ASP A 77 -24.35 -13.15 13.58
N SER A 78 -23.68 -12.12 14.11
CA SER A 78 -22.39 -11.66 13.57
C SER A 78 -21.16 -12.51 13.91
N LYS A 79 -21.27 -13.54 14.78
CA LYS A 79 -20.13 -14.38 15.15
C LYS A 79 -19.68 -15.29 13.99
N ASN A 80 -20.61 -16.06 13.44
CA ASN A 80 -20.29 -17.15 12.51
C ASN A 80 -19.61 -16.68 11.21
N ARG A 81 -19.91 -15.44 10.75
CA ARG A 81 -19.28 -14.86 9.55
C ARG A 81 -17.82 -14.44 9.74
N ASN A 82 -17.38 -14.21 10.97
CA ASN A 82 -15.99 -13.84 11.25
C ASN A 82 -15.09 -15.08 11.21
N ASP A 83 -15.56 -16.18 11.79
CA ASP A 83 -14.81 -17.43 11.87
C ASP A 83 -14.54 -18.03 10.48
N GLU A 84 -15.56 -18.12 9.61
CA GLU A 84 -15.39 -18.62 8.24
C GLU A 84 -14.42 -17.74 7.40
N ALA A 85 -14.49 -16.41 7.55
CA ALA A 85 -13.58 -15.49 6.87
C ALA A 85 -12.13 -15.63 7.37
N ASN A 86 -11.94 -15.86 8.68
CA ASN A 86 -10.62 -16.10 9.27
C ASN A 86 -10.05 -17.45 8.83
N GLU A 87 -10.86 -18.50 8.71
CA GLU A 87 -10.43 -19.80 8.17
C GLU A 87 -10.01 -19.71 6.70
N GLN A 88 -10.77 -18.98 5.87
CA GLN A 88 -10.40 -18.73 4.47
C GLN A 88 -9.10 -17.92 4.36
N LEU A 89 -8.91 -16.90 5.20
CA LEU A 89 -7.66 -16.12 5.26
C LEU A 89 -6.47 -16.99 5.70
N LEU A 90 -6.66 -17.85 6.71
CA LEU A 90 -5.62 -18.75 7.20
C LEU A 90 -5.22 -19.80 6.15
N ALA A 91 -6.20 -20.31 5.39
CA ALA A 91 -5.96 -21.21 4.27
C ALA A 91 -5.19 -20.53 3.12
N ALA A 92 -5.55 -19.29 2.78
CA ALA A 92 -4.85 -18.49 1.77
C ALA A 92 -3.40 -18.19 2.18
N LEU A 93 -3.17 -17.71 3.41
CA LEU A 93 -1.83 -17.46 3.95
C LEU A 93 -0.96 -18.72 4.01
N LYS A 94 -1.55 -19.89 4.29
CA LYS A 94 -0.83 -21.16 4.26
C LYS A 94 -0.43 -21.53 2.83
N ALA A 95 -1.33 -21.40 1.86
CA ALA A 95 -1.03 -21.68 0.45
C ALA A 95 0.07 -20.75 -0.09
N GLU A 96 -0.01 -19.45 0.21
CA GLU A 96 1.02 -18.47 -0.15
C GLU A 96 2.38 -18.82 0.50
N LYS A 97 2.39 -19.20 1.79
CA LYS A 97 3.60 -19.63 2.49
C LYS A 97 4.23 -20.87 1.83
N ASP A 98 3.43 -21.87 1.49
CA ASP A 98 3.90 -23.11 0.86
C ASP A 98 4.43 -22.84 -0.58
N GLU A 99 3.82 -21.90 -1.33
CA GLU A 99 4.30 -21.44 -2.65
C GLU A 99 5.61 -20.64 -2.56
N LEU A 100 5.74 -19.74 -1.57
CA LEU A 100 6.95 -18.98 -1.32
C LEU A 100 8.11 -19.89 -0.88
N GLU A 101 7.84 -20.91 -0.06
CA GLU A 101 8.83 -21.89 0.37
C GLU A 101 9.29 -22.78 -0.80
N ALA A 102 8.36 -23.21 -1.68
CA ALA A 102 8.71 -23.92 -2.92
C ALA A 102 9.55 -23.05 -3.87
N THR A 103 9.20 -21.76 -4.02
CA THR A 103 9.95 -20.80 -4.83
C THR A 103 11.36 -20.56 -4.28
N LEU A 104 11.50 -20.33 -2.97
CA LEU A 104 12.79 -20.15 -2.31
C LEU A 104 13.72 -21.35 -2.53
N ASN A 105 13.20 -22.57 -2.40
CA ASN A 105 13.97 -23.80 -2.64
C ASN A 105 14.41 -23.93 -4.11
N ARG A 106 13.55 -23.56 -5.07
CA ARG A 106 13.87 -23.56 -6.50
C ARG A 106 14.97 -22.55 -6.85
N GLU A 107 14.83 -21.30 -6.40
CA GLU A 107 15.83 -20.25 -6.61
C GLU A 107 17.17 -20.58 -5.90
N GLY A 108 17.10 -21.21 -4.73
CA GLY A 108 18.27 -21.72 -4.00
C GLY A 108 19.05 -22.78 -4.80
N LEU A 109 18.35 -23.75 -5.40
CA LEU A 109 18.96 -24.76 -6.26
C LEU A 109 19.60 -24.12 -7.50
N GLN A 110 18.88 -23.21 -8.18
CA GLN A 110 19.40 -22.48 -9.34
C GLN A 110 20.63 -21.64 -8.98
N THR A 111 20.66 -21.03 -7.80
CA THR A 111 21.82 -20.27 -7.29
C THR A 111 23.04 -21.16 -7.08
N VAL A 112 22.87 -22.43 -6.65
CA VAL A 112 23.98 -23.39 -6.51
C VAL A 112 24.50 -23.81 -7.88
N GLN A 113 23.61 -24.15 -8.83
CA GLN A 113 23.97 -24.54 -10.19
C GLN A 113 24.75 -23.43 -10.93
N LEU A 114 24.26 -22.19 -10.89
CA LEU A 114 24.94 -21.06 -11.53
C LEU A 114 26.32 -20.78 -10.92
N LYS A 115 26.51 -21.01 -9.61
CA LYS A 115 27.84 -20.90 -8.98
C LYS A 115 28.79 -21.98 -9.50
N GLU A 116 28.33 -23.22 -9.65
CA GLU A 116 29.12 -24.32 -10.20
C GLU A 116 29.54 -24.00 -11.65
N GLU A 117 28.59 -23.61 -12.51
CA GLU A 117 28.85 -23.18 -13.90
C GLU A 117 29.87 -22.03 -13.98
N ILE A 118 29.76 -21.02 -13.10
CA ILE A 118 30.75 -19.92 -13.03
C ILE A 118 32.14 -20.47 -12.68
N THR A 119 32.26 -21.29 -11.63
CA THR A 119 33.59 -21.83 -11.25
C THR A 119 34.20 -22.73 -12.32
N GLU A 120 33.39 -23.48 -13.06
CA GLU A 120 33.84 -24.31 -14.17
C GLU A 120 34.29 -23.47 -15.38
N ALA A 121 33.54 -22.40 -15.70
CA ALA A 121 33.89 -21.45 -16.75
C ALA A 121 35.18 -20.67 -16.41
N GLU A 122 35.35 -20.24 -15.15
CA GLU A 122 36.57 -19.61 -14.65
C GLU A 122 37.77 -20.54 -14.75
N ALA A 123 37.62 -21.82 -14.37
CA ALA A 123 38.67 -22.83 -14.49
C ALA A 123 39.11 -23.05 -15.95
N ARG A 124 38.16 -23.24 -16.88
CA ARG A 124 38.43 -23.35 -18.32
C ARG A 124 39.12 -22.11 -18.90
N ASN A 125 38.71 -20.92 -18.47
CA ASN A 125 39.30 -19.66 -18.94
C ASN A 125 40.74 -19.49 -18.41
N ALA A 126 41.00 -19.91 -17.18
CA ALA A 126 42.35 -19.94 -16.61
C ALA A 126 43.28 -20.96 -17.30
N GLU A 127 42.75 -22.10 -17.76
CA GLU A 127 43.47 -23.07 -18.57
C GLU A 127 43.80 -22.52 -19.97
N LEU A 128 42.79 -22.03 -20.70
CA LEU A 128 42.95 -21.41 -22.02
C LEU A 128 43.95 -20.23 -21.98
N THR A 129 43.93 -19.43 -20.92
CA THR A 129 44.88 -18.32 -20.71
C THR A 129 46.33 -18.83 -20.61
N LYS A 130 46.56 -19.96 -19.93
CA LYS A 130 47.90 -20.60 -19.85
C LYS A 130 48.34 -21.15 -21.21
N GLU A 131 47.44 -21.79 -21.96
CA GLU A 131 47.74 -22.28 -23.31
C GLU A 131 48.12 -21.13 -24.26
N LEU A 132 47.33 -20.06 -24.28
CA LEU A 132 47.60 -18.88 -25.10
C LEU A 132 48.92 -18.19 -24.72
N GLN A 133 49.32 -18.24 -23.45
CA GLN A 133 50.63 -17.76 -23.01
C GLN A 133 51.75 -18.70 -23.46
N ALA A 134 51.56 -20.02 -23.36
CA ALA A 134 52.54 -21.04 -23.78
C ALA A 134 52.78 -21.07 -25.30
N VAL A 135 51.81 -20.67 -26.12
CA VAL A 135 51.94 -20.54 -27.59
C VAL A 135 52.59 -19.20 -28.01
N ARG A 136 52.67 -18.22 -27.10
CA ARG A 136 53.29 -16.91 -27.34
C ARG A 136 54.73 -16.78 -26.81
N GLY A 137 55.20 -17.75 -26.03
CA GLY A 137 56.56 -17.86 -25.51
C GLY A 137 57.44 -18.78 -26.35
#